data_AF-A0AAW3Q3L9-F1
#
_entry.id   AF-A0AAW3Q3L9-F1
#
_cell.length_a   1.000
_cell.length_b   1.000
_cell.length_c   1.000
_cell.angle_alpha   90.00
_cell.angle_beta   90.00
_cell.angle_gamma   90.00
#
_symmetry.space_group_name_H-M   'P 1'
#
loop_
_entity.id
_entity.type
_entity.pdbx_description
1 polymer ?
#
loop_
_entity_poly.entity_id
_entity_poly.type
_entity_poly.pdbx_seq_one_letter_code
_entity_poly.pdbx_strand_id
1 'polypeptide(L)'
;MVMRIAILMLLLVLDRTAVASTLSDKTPLRGVVPHVAPRSVEMVSNGAWSADISGGETADMCRQFILRQTDVSAFFKRANRVTERAYSHDLDAASCYAEGEARLAGGGAAKWRIDQARRGFISMHDGRTIYLYCPKCRAAMFAPN
;
A
#
# COMPACT_ATOMS: atom_id res chain seq x y z
N MET A 1 14.48 22.76 82.71
CA MET A 1 15.85 22.59 82.18
C MET A 1 15.77 21.71 80.95
N VAL A 2 16.36 22.15 79.84
CA VAL A 2 16.19 21.66 78.46
C VAL A 2 17.40 20.80 78.06
N MET A 3 17.21 19.70 77.33
CA MET A 3 18.15 19.14 76.31
C MET A 3 17.52 17.85 75.69
N ARG A 4 16.94 17.88 74.49
CA ARG A 4 17.52 17.84 73.11
C ARG A 4 18.19 16.48 72.79
N ILE A 5 17.47 15.55 72.14
CA ILE A 5 17.40 15.25 70.68
C ILE A 5 18.73 14.75 70.09
N ALA A 6 18.71 13.52 69.52
CA ALA A 6 19.35 13.21 68.25
C ALA A 6 18.76 11.91 67.66
N ILE A 7 17.95 12.06 66.61
CA ILE A 7 17.45 10.97 65.75
C ILE A 7 18.41 10.88 64.56
N LEU A 8 19.13 9.77 64.40
CA LEU A 8 19.88 9.48 63.18
C LEU A 8 18.97 8.71 62.21
N MET A 9 18.38 9.43 61.26
CA MET A 9 17.76 8.86 60.06
C MET A 9 18.85 8.55 59.04
N LEU A 10 19.07 7.26 58.78
CA LEU A 10 20.00 6.77 57.75
C LEU A 10 19.31 6.87 56.38
N LEU A 11 19.72 7.84 55.55
CA LEU A 11 19.26 8.00 54.18
C LEU A 11 20.02 7.03 53.25
N LEU A 12 19.29 6.03 52.73
CA LEU A 12 19.76 5.18 51.63
C LEU A 12 19.75 6.00 50.32
N VAL A 13 20.93 6.37 49.83
CA VAL A 13 21.10 6.94 48.49
C VAL A 13 21.00 5.79 47.50
N LEU A 14 19.90 5.73 46.73
CA LEU A 14 19.80 4.84 45.56
C LEU A 14 20.52 5.51 44.39
N ASP A 15 21.72 5.05 44.07
CA ASP A 15 22.36 5.33 42.78
C ASP A 15 21.58 4.64 41.67
N ARG A 16 20.69 5.38 41.00
CA ARG A 16 20.12 4.98 39.71
C ARG A 16 21.04 5.47 38.60
N THR A 17 22.02 4.65 38.23
CA THR A 17 22.73 4.83 36.96
C THR A 17 21.76 4.56 35.82
N ALA A 18 21.20 5.63 35.25
CA ALA A 18 20.47 5.56 34.01
C ALA A 18 21.46 5.24 32.88
N VAL A 19 21.51 3.98 32.46
CA VAL A 19 22.21 3.60 31.24
C VAL A 19 21.38 4.16 30.08
N ALA A 20 21.84 5.26 29.49
CA ALA A 20 21.29 5.79 28.26
C ALA A 20 21.61 4.79 27.14
N SER A 21 20.69 3.86 26.88
CA SER A 21 20.72 3.03 25.68
C SER A 21 20.72 3.97 24.49
N THR A 22 21.84 4.04 23.78
CA THR A 22 21.93 4.71 22.49
C THR A 22 20.96 4.02 21.56
N LEU A 23 19.78 4.62 21.38
CA LEU A 23 18.90 4.29 20.27
C LEU A 23 19.72 4.53 19.01
N SER A 24 20.26 3.44 18.47
CA SER A 24 20.81 3.38 17.13
C SER A 24 19.69 3.86 16.21
N ASP A 25 19.78 5.15 15.89
CA ASP A 25 18.90 5.82 14.96
C ASP A 25 19.19 5.22 13.60
N LYS A 26 18.56 4.07 13.34
CA LYS A 26 18.47 3.48 12.01
C LYS A 26 17.52 4.37 11.24
N THR A 27 17.99 5.55 10.86
CA THR A 27 17.42 6.32 9.77
C THR A 27 17.30 5.33 8.62
N PRO A 28 16.09 4.95 8.18
CA PRO A 28 16.00 4.12 7.00
C PRO A 28 16.59 4.99 5.88
N LEU A 29 17.70 4.53 5.30
CA LEU A 29 18.14 5.03 4.00
C LEU A 29 16.87 5.11 3.17
N ARG A 30 16.63 6.29 2.58
CA ARG A 30 15.55 6.55 1.64
C ARG A 30 15.78 5.63 0.43
N GLY A 31 15.43 4.36 0.61
CA GLY A 31 15.65 3.31 -0.34
C GLY A 31 14.81 3.63 -1.54
N VAL A 32 15.40 3.51 -2.72
CA VAL A 32 14.66 3.42 -3.97
C VAL A 32 13.56 2.40 -3.74
N VAL A 33 12.32 2.85 -3.60
CA VAL A 33 11.20 1.94 -3.40
C VAL A 33 11.09 1.13 -4.69
N PRO A 34 11.28 -0.19 -4.66
CA PRO A 34 11.36 -0.97 -5.88
C PRO A 34 10.10 -0.76 -6.71
N HIS A 35 10.29 -0.35 -7.96
CA HIS A 35 9.20 -0.27 -8.92
C HIS A 35 8.69 -1.69 -9.18
N VAL A 36 7.39 -1.90 -8.99
CA VAL A 36 6.78 -3.22 -9.15
C VAL A 36 6.37 -3.39 -10.61
N ALA A 37 7.29 -3.93 -11.41
CA ALA A 37 7.02 -4.38 -12.76
C ALA A 37 7.02 -5.91 -12.80
N PRO A 38 5.85 -6.57 -12.82
CA PRO A 38 5.78 -8.02 -13.02
C PRO A 38 6.43 -8.44 -14.33
N ARG A 39 7.00 -9.65 -14.35
CA ARG A 39 7.55 -10.27 -15.55
C ARG A 39 6.44 -10.66 -16.54
N SER A 40 5.33 -11.16 -16.02
CA SER A 40 4.12 -11.45 -16.78
C SER A 40 2.89 -11.20 -15.92
N VAL A 41 1.77 -10.97 -16.60
CA VAL A 41 0.44 -10.81 -16.00
C VAL A 41 -0.53 -11.70 -16.75
N GLU A 42 -1.52 -12.24 -16.06
CA GLU A 42 -2.61 -13.03 -16.60
C GLU A 42 -3.92 -12.44 -16.11
N MET A 43 -4.90 -12.35 -17.01
CA MET A 43 -6.23 -11.82 -16.73
C MET A 43 -7.12 -12.96 -16.23
N VAL A 44 -7.67 -12.84 -15.03
CA VAL A 44 -8.66 -13.79 -14.48
C VAL A 44 -10.07 -13.27 -14.72
N SER A 45 -10.30 -11.98 -14.46
CA SER A 45 -11.60 -11.34 -14.67
C SER A 45 -11.42 -9.94 -15.24
N ASN A 46 -12.35 -9.54 -16.10
CA ASN A 46 -12.30 -8.28 -16.83
C ASN A 46 -13.72 -7.69 -16.90
N GLY A 47 -13.85 -6.39 -16.67
CA GLY A 47 -15.14 -5.73 -16.56
C GLY A 47 -16.00 -6.21 -15.38
N ALA A 48 -15.35 -6.60 -14.28
CA ALA A 48 -16.02 -7.00 -13.05
C ALA A 48 -16.52 -5.76 -12.28
N TRP A 49 -17.54 -5.98 -11.44
CA TRP A 49 -18.14 -4.94 -10.60
C TRP A 49 -17.99 -5.28 -9.12
N SER A 50 -17.66 -4.29 -8.31
CA SER A 50 -17.58 -4.40 -6.85
C SER A 50 -18.74 -3.65 -6.19
N ALA A 51 -19.46 -4.34 -5.31
CA ALA A 51 -20.49 -3.76 -4.45
C ALA A 51 -19.90 -2.97 -3.26
N ASP A 52 -18.60 -3.10 -3.01
CA ASP A 52 -17.92 -2.50 -1.85
C ASP A 52 -17.51 -1.05 -2.09
N ILE A 53 -17.57 -0.59 -3.36
CA ILE A 53 -17.32 0.79 -3.74
C ILE A 53 -18.66 1.49 -3.94
N SER A 54 -18.91 2.54 -3.16
CA SER A 54 -20.08 3.40 -3.33
C SER A 54 -19.95 4.20 -4.63
N GLY A 55 -20.95 4.12 -5.50
CA GLY A 55 -20.96 4.80 -6.79
C GLY A 55 -22.23 4.51 -7.58
N GLY A 56 -22.35 5.15 -8.75
CA GLY A 56 -23.46 4.93 -9.67
C GLY A 56 -23.21 3.84 -10.72
N GLU A 57 -22.02 3.25 -10.74
CA GLU A 57 -21.65 2.21 -11.70
C GLU A 57 -22.40 0.91 -11.40
N THR A 58 -22.96 0.28 -12.44
CA THR A 58 -23.63 -1.01 -12.36
C THR A 58 -22.77 -2.12 -12.96
N ALA A 59 -23.13 -3.38 -12.69
CA ALA A 59 -22.45 -4.53 -13.29
C ALA A 59 -22.44 -4.48 -14.83
N ASP A 60 -23.52 -4.01 -15.46
CA ASP A 60 -23.60 -3.92 -16.91
C ASP A 60 -22.74 -2.79 -17.49
N MET A 61 -22.58 -1.67 -16.76
CA MET A 61 -21.63 -0.63 -17.13
C MET A 61 -20.19 -1.17 -17.09
N CYS A 62 -19.86 -1.95 -16.06
CA CYS A 62 -18.50 -2.50 -15.92
C CYS A 62 -18.12 -3.50 -17.00
N ARG A 63 -19.08 -4.17 -17.66
CA ARG A 63 -18.78 -5.03 -18.83
C ARG A 63 -18.12 -4.27 -19.97
N GLN A 64 -18.20 -2.94 -20.00
CA GLN A 64 -17.52 -2.09 -20.98
C GLN A 64 -16.07 -1.75 -20.58
N PHE A 65 -15.69 -1.92 -19.30
CA PHE A 65 -14.34 -1.72 -18.81
C PHE A 65 -13.47 -2.96 -19.08
N ILE A 66 -12.95 -3.05 -20.31
CA ILE A 66 -12.16 -4.19 -20.79
C ILE A 66 -10.70 -3.79 -20.99
N LEU A 67 -9.82 -4.26 -20.11
CA LEU A 67 -8.38 -4.10 -20.29
C LEU A 67 -7.78 -5.19 -21.17
N ARG A 68 -6.81 -4.86 -22.02
CA ARG A 68 -5.95 -5.87 -22.66
C ARG A 68 -4.77 -6.16 -21.74
N GLN A 69 -4.17 -7.32 -21.89
CA GLN A 69 -2.95 -7.70 -21.17
C GLN A 69 -1.80 -6.68 -21.36
N THR A 70 -1.72 -6.06 -22.54
CA THR A 70 -0.76 -4.97 -22.84
C THR A 70 -1.05 -3.70 -22.05
N ASP A 71 -2.32 -3.39 -21.78
CA ASP A 71 -2.73 -2.24 -20.98
C ASP A 71 -2.37 -2.46 -19.50
N VAL A 72 -2.59 -3.67 -18.98
CA VAL A 72 -2.16 -4.08 -17.63
C VAL A 72 -0.63 -4.00 -17.49
N SER A 73 0.10 -4.51 -18.48
CA SER A 73 1.57 -4.43 -18.50
C SER A 73 2.07 -2.98 -18.54
N ALA A 74 1.39 -2.11 -19.30
CA ALA A 74 1.70 -0.69 -19.38
C ALA A 74 1.35 0.05 -18.10
N PHE A 75 0.28 -0.34 -17.39
CA PHE A 75 -0.07 0.19 -16.08
C PHE A 75 1.07 -0.05 -15.09
N PHE A 76 1.53 -1.28 -14.91
CA PHE A 76 2.60 -1.58 -13.96
C PHE A 76 3.90 -0.83 -14.26
N LYS A 77 4.23 -0.61 -15.53
CA LYS A 77 5.42 0.16 -15.95
C LYS A 77 5.33 1.65 -15.67
N ARG A 78 4.12 2.21 -15.54
CA ARG A 78 3.90 3.67 -15.46
C ARG A 78 3.31 4.12 -14.13
N ALA A 79 2.67 3.21 -13.41
CA ALA A 79 2.05 3.51 -12.13
C ALA A 79 3.13 3.82 -11.08
N ASN A 80 2.80 4.77 -10.21
CA ASN A 80 3.60 5.07 -9.05
C ASN A 80 3.04 4.33 -7.84
N ARG A 81 3.91 3.96 -6.91
CA ARG A 81 3.46 3.47 -5.61
C ARG A 81 2.82 4.62 -4.84
N VAL A 82 1.68 4.35 -4.23
CA VAL A 82 1.00 5.25 -3.30
C VAL A 82 0.88 4.61 -1.92
N THR A 83 0.52 5.41 -0.92
CA THR A 83 0.22 4.87 0.41
C THR A 83 -1.15 4.19 0.39
N GLU A 84 -1.39 3.29 1.33
CA GLU A 84 -2.72 2.69 1.54
C GLU A 84 -3.78 3.77 1.80
N ARG A 85 -3.46 4.78 2.62
CA ARG A 85 -4.36 5.91 2.86
C ARG A 85 -4.76 6.60 1.56
N ALA A 86 -3.79 6.92 0.70
CA ALA A 86 -4.08 7.59 -0.56
C ALA A 86 -4.95 6.70 -1.46
N TYR A 87 -4.63 5.41 -1.55
CA TYR A 87 -5.42 4.45 -2.30
C TYR A 87 -6.86 4.34 -1.79
N SER A 88 -7.06 4.22 -0.48
CA SER A 88 -8.36 3.91 0.13
C SER A 88 -9.24 5.13 0.37
N HIS A 89 -8.66 6.33 0.53
CA HIS A 89 -9.40 7.51 0.97
C HIS A 89 -9.19 8.75 0.09
N ASP A 90 -7.98 8.98 -0.43
CA ASP A 90 -7.66 10.25 -1.09
C ASP A 90 -7.85 10.19 -2.62
N LEU A 91 -7.84 8.98 -3.20
CA LEU A 91 -7.99 8.74 -4.64
C LEU A 91 -9.38 8.21 -4.97
N ASP A 92 -9.95 8.72 -6.06
CA ASP A 92 -11.24 8.28 -6.60
C ASP A 92 -11.26 6.77 -6.83
N ALA A 93 -12.34 6.15 -6.38
CA ALA A 93 -12.62 4.74 -6.59
C ALA A 93 -13.61 4.53 -7.72
N ALA A 94 -13.40 3.44 -8.48
CA ALA A 94 -14.40 2.92 -9.38
C ALA A 94 -14.82 1.51 -8.93
N SER A 95 -16.10 1.21 -9.05
CA SER A 95 -16.66 -0.14 -8.86
C SER A 95 -16.24 -1.06 -10.00
N CYS A 96 -15.95 -0.53 -11.19
CA CYS A 96 -15.51 -1.30 -12.35
C CYS A 96 -14.02 -1.63 -12.28
N TYR A 97 -13.67 -2.91 -12.41
CA TYR A 97 -12.29 -3.37 -12.32
C TYR A 97 -11.98 -4.59 -13.20
N ALA A 98 -10.68 -4.83 -13.38
CA ALA A 98 -10.12 -6.06 -13.91
C ALA A 98 -9.11 -6.62 -12.91
N GLU A 99 -8.94 -7.94 -12.87
CA GLU A 99 -8.04 -8.60 -11.93
C GLU A 99 -7.42 -9.87 -12.51
N GLY A 100 -6.35 -10.31 -11.86
CA GLY A 100 -5.76 -11.59 -12.16
C GLY A 100 -4.47 -11.85 -11.42
N GLU A 101 -3.58 -12.59 -12.07
CA GLU A 101 -2.32 -13.05 -11.47
C GLU A 101 -1.10 -12.45 -12.16
N ALA A 102 -0.01 -12.32 -11.41
CA ALA A 102 1.24 -11.76 -11.87
C ALA A 102 2.40 -12.63 -11.42
N ARG A 103 3.39 -12.83 -12.30
CA ARG A 103 4.68 -13.42 -11.93
C ARG A 103 5.68 -12.30 -11.69
N LEU A 104 6.24 -12.25 -10.48
CA LEU A 104 7.18 -11.20 -10.09
C LEU A 104 8.58 -11.47 -10.65
N ALA A 105 9.38 -10.41 -10.84
CA ALA A 105 10.73 -10.51 -11.40
C ALA A 105 11.69 -11.37 -10.55
N GLY A 106 11.51 -11.36 -9.22
CA GLY A 106 12.28 -12.19 -8.28
C GLY A 106 11.75 -13.61 -8.09
N GLY A 107 10.79 -14.04 -8.91
CA GLY A 107 10.02 -15.27 -8.68
C GLY A 107 8.82 -15.02 -7.76
N GLY A 108 7.93 -16.02 -7.69
CA GLY A 108 6.67 -15.93 -6.94
C GLY A 108 5.49 -15.39 -7.75
N ALA A 109 4.29 -15.67 -7.23
CA ALA A 109 3.02 -15.22 -7.76
C ALA A 109 2.41 -14.15 -6.87
N ALA A 110 1.66 -13.24 -7.47
CA ALA A 110 0.89 -12.20 -6.79
C ALA A 110 -0.46 -12.03 -7.49
N LYS A 111 -1.47 -11.63 -6.73
CA LYS A 111 -2.76 -11.21 -7.27
C LYS A 111 -2.71 -9.72 -7.57
N TRP A 112 -3.39 -9.28 -8.62
CA TRP A 112 -3.51 -7.87 -8.92
C TRP A 112 -4.93 -7.49 -9.27
N ARG A 113 -5.27 -6.22 -9.04
CA ARG A 113 -6.50 -5.59 -9.49
C ARG A 113 -6.19 -4.18 -9.98
N ILE A 114 -6.88 -3.76 -11.04
CA ILE A 114 -6.84 -2.39 -11.56
C ILE A 114 -8.28 -1.94 -11.78
N ASP A 115 -8.63 -0.79 -11.24
CA ASP A 115 -9.95 -0.18 -11.41
C ASP A 115 -9.96 0.87 -12.53
N GLN A 116 -11.16 1.22 -12.99
CA GLN A 116 -11.38 2.21 -14.05
C GLN A 116 -10.85 3.60 -13.67
N ALA A 117 -10.73 3.91 -12.38
CA ALA A 117 -10.16 5.15 -11.86
C ALA A 117 -8.61 5.18 -11.88
N ARG A 118 -7.96 4.20 -12.54
CA ARG A 118 -6.50 4.10 -12.70
C ARG A 118 -5.77 3.85 -11.38
N ARG A 119 -6.45 3.30 -10.38
CA ARG A 119 -5.80 2.73 -9.21
C ARG A 119 -5.62 1.24 -9.43
N GLY A 120 -4.68 0.68 -8.70
CA GLY A 120 -4.54 -0.76 -8.64
C GLY A 120 -3.74 -1.18 -7.43
N PHE A 121 -3.70 -2.47 -7.20
CA PHE A 121 -2.81 -3.05 -6.22
C PHE A 121 -2.26 -4.37 -6.71
N ILE A 122 -1.19 -4.79 -6.08
CA ILE A 122 -0.62 -6.12 -6.23
C ILE A 122 -0.34 -6.69 -4.83
N SER A 123 -0.91 -7.86 -4.55
CA SER A 123 -0.87 -8.54 -3.26
C SER A 123 -0.06 -9.82 -3.38
N MET A 124 1.00 -9.91 -2.58
CA MET A 124 1.85 -11.08 -2.46
C MET A 124 1.22 -12.14 -1.55
N HIS A 125 1.66 -13.39 -1.68
CA HIS A 125 1.20 -14.50 -0.84
C HIS A 125 1.50 -14.31 0.66
N ASP A 126 2.50 -13.50 1.00
CA ASP A 126 2.87 -13.16 2.38
C ASP A 126 2.00 -12.05 3.00
N GLY A 127 0.93 -11.65 2.32
CA GLY A 127 -0.03 -10.63 2.78
C GLY A 127 0.41 -9.19 2.50
N ARG A 128 1.64 -8.95 2.03
CA ARG A 128 2.05 -7.60 1.65
C ARG A 128 1.28 -7.16 0.41
N THR A 129 0.75 -5.94 0.46
CA THR A 129 0.09 -5.31 -0.67
C THR A 129 0.80 -4.02 -1.06
N ILE A 130 0.98 -3.82 -2.35
CA ILE A 130 1.53 -2.59 -2.92
C ILE A 130 0.44 -1.89 -3.70
N TYR A 131 0.10 -0.69 -3.25
CA TYR A 131 -0.90 0.16 -3.88
C TYR A 131 -0.27 1.05 -4.94
N LEU A 132 -0.97 1.21 -6.05
CA LEU A 132 -0.47 1.82 -7.27
C LEU A 132 -1.51 2.82 -7.82
N TYR A 133 -1.01 3.90 -8.40
CA TYR A 133 -1.84 4.86 -9.11
C TYR A 133 -1.13 5.37 -10.36
N CYS A 134 -1.86 5.46 -11.48
CA CYS A 134 -1.31 5.89 -12.77
C CYS A 134 -2.08 7.09 -13.35
N PRO A 135 -1.78 8.33 -12.94
CA PRO A 135 -2.49 9.51 -13.43
C PRO A 135 -2.29 9.77 -14.93
N LYS A 136 -1.22 9.22 -15.52
CA LYS A 136 -0.88 9.37 -16.94
C LYS A 136 -1.24 8.14 -17.78
N CYS A 137 -1.88 7.11 -17.20
CA CYS A 137 -2.30 5.95 -17.96
C CYS A 137 -3.48 6.34 -18.85
N ARG A 138 -3.21 6.38 -20.16
CA ARG A 138 -4.18 6.67 -21.21
C ARG A 138 -4.46 5.37 -21.95
N ALA A 139 -5.49 4.66 -21.53
CA ALA A 139 -6.17 3.72 -22.42
C ALA A 139 -7.57 4.29 -22.65
N ALA A 140 -8.21 3.98 -23.78
CA ALA A 140 -9.60 4.36 -24.03
C ALA A 140 -10.54 3.97 -22.87
N MET A 141 -10.16 2.94 -22.12
CA MET A 141 -10.95 2.32 -21.06
C MET A 141 -10.70 2.89 -19.65
N PHE A 142 -9.62 3.64 -19.43
CA PHE A 142 -9.28 4.20 -18.11
C PHE A 142 -9.97 5.56 -17.82
N ALA A 143 -11.05 5.84 -18.55
CA ALA A 143 -11.78 7.09 -18.65
C ALA A 143 -10.93 8.31 -19.12
N PRO A 144 -11.22 8.89 -20.31
CA PRO A 144 -10.73 10.20 -20.72
C PRO A 144 -11.49 11.36 -20.03
N ASN A 145 -10.80 12.51 -19.95
CA ASN A 145 -11.21 13.80 -19.35
C ASN A 145 -12.63 14.27 -19.68
#